data_AF-A0A4S1FWN0-F1
#
_entry.id   AF-A0A4S1FWN0-F1
#
_cell.length_a   1.000
_cell.length_b   1.000
_cell.length_c   1.000
_cell.angle_alpha   90.00
_cell.angle_beta   90.00
_cell.angle_gamma   90.00
#
_symmetry.space_group_name_H-M   'P 1'
#
loop_
_entity.id
_entity.type
_entity.pdbx_description
1 polymer ?
#
loop_
_entity_poly.entity_id
_entity_poly.type
_entity_poly.pdbx_seq_one_letter_code
_entity_poly.pdbx_strand_id
1 'polypeptide(L)' 'DGRPRVRIEPDPTLSPQRCVLWSEYGNVDLGLDAQMRALRLGFGTLCEKGEL' A
#
# COMPACT_ATOMS: atom_id res chain seq x y z
N ASP A 1 -16.46 12.93 14.82
CA ASP A 1 -14.99 12.85 14.71
C ASP A 1 -14.44 11.42 14.76
N GLY A 2 -14.85 10.54 13.84
CA GLY A 2 -14.51 9.10 13.85
C GLY A 2 -13.31 8.71 12.98
N ARG A 3 -12.39 9.65 12.69
CA ARG A 3 -11.21 9.32 11.87
C ARG A 3 -10.13 8.67 12.75
N PRO A 4 -9.52 7.56 12.32
CA PRO A 4 -8.41 6.93 13.04
C PRO A 4 -7.28 7.94 13.24
N ARG A 5 -6.71 7.99 14.45
CA ARG A 5 -5.51 8.79 14.71
C ARG A 5 -4.30 8.06 14.16
N VAL A 6 -3.60 8.70 13.24
CA VAL A 6 -2.36 8.19 12.64
C VAL A 6 -1.23 9.15 12.99
N ARG A 7 -0.08 8.59 13.40
CA ARG A 7 1.16 9.34 13.60
C ARG A 7 2.05 9.12 12.38
N ILE A 8 2.61 10.19 11.84
CA ILE A 8 3.51 10.14 10.68
C ILE A 8 4.90 10.53 11.17
N GLU A 9 5.87 9.63 10.97
CA GLU A 9 7.26 9.84 11.38
C GLU A 9 8.19 9.53 10.19
N PRO A 10 9.20 10.37 9.92
CA PRO A 10 10.20 10.07 8.89
C PRO A 10 11.14 8.98 9.40
N ASP A 11 11.38 7.96 8.57
CA ASP A 11 12.31 6.87 8.87
C ASP A 11 13.50 6.92 7.89
N PRO A 12 14.72 7.21 8.38
CA PRO A 12 15.91 7.30 7.52
C PRO A 12 16.36 5.94 6.97
N THR A 13 15.84 4.83 7.50
CA THR A 13 16.16 3.48 7.03
C THR A 13 15.31 3.05 5.84
N LEU A 14 14.19 3.76 5.58
CA LEU A 14 13.36 3.52 4.41
C LEU A 14 13.98 4.16 3.17
N SER A 15 13.96 3.44 2.05
CA SER A 15 14.38 4.02 0.78
C SER A 15 13.40 5.13 0.36
N PRO A 16 13.86 6.07 -0.48
CA PRO A 16 12.96 7.05 -1.09
C PRO A 16 11.76 6.36 -1.74
N GLN A 17 10.58 6.99 -1.63
CA GLN A 17 9.28 6.49 -2.14
C GLN A 17 8.70 5.26 -1.43
N ARG A 18 9.32 4.77 -0.35
CA ARG A 18 8.72 3.77 0.54
C ARG A 18 7.95 4.45 1.67
N CYS A 19 6.83 3.86 2.04
CA CYS A 19 6.03 4.26 3.19
C CYS A 19 5.39 3.01 3.77
N VAL A 20 5.39 2.86 5.09
CA VAL A 20 4.83 1.69 5.77
C VAL A 20 3.96 2.16 6.92
N LEU A 21 2.75 1.62 7.01
CA LEU A 21 1.89 1.78 8.16
C LEU A 21 2.15 0.64 9.14
N TRP A 22 2.41 0.99 10.41
CA TRP A 22 2.58 0.04 11.49
C TRP A 22 1.36 0.04 12.40
N SER A 23 0.99 -1.15 12.86
CA SER A 23 -0.09 -1.40 13.80
C SER A 23 0.27 -2.56 14.72
N GLU A 24 -0.51 -2.79 15.77
CA GLU A 24 -0.38 -3.95 16.64
C GLU A 24 -0.55 -5.30 15.91
N TYR A 25 -1.24 -5.29 14.75
CA TYR A 25 -1.46 -6.47 13.91
C TYR A 25 -0.37 -6.64 12.83
N GLY A 26 0.62 -5.75 12.79
CA GLY A 26 1.71 -5.77 11.84
C GLY A 26 1.72 -4.59 10.89
N ASN A 27 2.33 -4.80 9.73
CA ASN A 27 2.82 -3.73 8.87
C ASN A 27 2.22 -3.80 7.47
N VAL A 28 1.83 -2.66 6.91
CA VAL A 28 1.28 -2.54 5.57
C VAL A 28 2.15 -1.61 4.74
N ASP A 29 2.65 -2.09 3.60
CA ASP A 29 3.40 -1.27 2.63
C ASP A 29 2.43 -0.37 1.86
N LEU A 30 2.66 0.94 1.91
CA LEU A 30 1.87 2.00 1.27
C LEU A 30 2.63 2.72 0.16
N GLY A 31 3.87 2.30 -0.15
CA GLY A 31 4.71 2.93 -1.17
C GLY A 31 4.16 2.78 -2.59
N LEU A 32 4.76 3.50 -3.54
CA LEU A 32 4.35 3.47 -4.96
C LEU A 32 4.37 2.04 -5.53
N ASP A 33 5.38 1.24 -5.19
CA ASP A 33 5.46 -0.16 -5.64
C ASP A 33 4.29 -1.00 -5.12
N ALA A 34 3.83 -0.77 -3.89
CA ALA A 34 2.68 -1.46 -3.33
C ALA A 34 1.40 -1.10 -4.08
N GLN A 35 1.23 0.19 -4.42
CA GLN A 35 0.10 0.65 -5.22
C GLN A 35 0.15 0.06 -6.64
N MET A 36 1.32 0.03 -7.29
CA MET A 36 1.49 -0.58 -8.60
C MET A 36 1.20 -2.09 -8.59
N ARG A 37 1.61 -2.80 -7.54
CA ARG A 37 1.23 -4.21 -7.34
C ARG A 37 -0.28 -4.36 -7.17
N ALA A 38 -0.92 -3.54 -6.34
CA ALA A 38 -2.36 -3.57 -6.13
C ALA A 38 -3.13 -3.31 -7.44
N LEU A 39 -2.68 -2.33 -8.23
CA LEU A 39 -3.22 -2.08 -9.57
C LEU A 39 -3.06 -3.30 -10.47
N ARG A 40 -1.86 -3.86 -10.58
CA ARG A 40 -1.61 -5.07 -11.39
C ARG A 40 -2.47 -6.25 -10.97
N LEU A 41 -2.70 -6.44 -9.67
CA LEU A 41 -3.59 -7.49 -9.16
C LEU A 41 -5.07 -7.17 -9.48
N GLY A 42 -5.48 -5.91 -9.31
CA GLY A 42 -6.83 -5.46 -9.68
C GLY A 42 -7.10 -5.54 -11.19
N PHE A 43 -6.10 -5.35 -12.03
CA PHE A 43 -6.18 -5.53 -13.47
C PHE A 43 -5.97 -6.99 -13.91
N GLY A 44 -5.22 -7.79 -13.15
CA GLY A 44 -5.11 -9.24 -13.36
C GLY A 44 -6.44 -9.95 -13.20
N THR A 45 -7.26 -9.52 -12.24
CA THR A 45 -8.64 -10.02 -12.07
C THR A 45 -9.62 -9.53 -13.14
N LEU A 46 -9.33 -8.41 -13.82
CA LEU A 46 -10.06 -7.99 -15.03
C LEU A 46 -9.69 -8.86 -16.24
N CYS A 47 -8.44 -9.31 -16.33
CA CYS A 47 -7.97 -10.18 -17.41
C CYS A 47 -8.59 -11.60 -17.34
N GLU A 48 -8.82 -12.13 -16.13
CA GLU A 48 -9.52 -13.42 -15.94
C GLU A 48 -11.05 -13.34 -16.14
N LYS A 49 -11.64 -12.14 -16.09
CA LYS A 49 -13.10 -11.93 -16.21
C LYS A 49 -13.60 -11.64 -17.64
N GLY A 50 -12.72 -11.52 -18.62
CA GLY A 50 -13.10 -11.51 -20.03
C GLY A 50 -12.33 -10.52 -20.90
N GLU A 51 -11.80 -11.06 -21.99
CA GLU A 51 -11.83 -10.51 -23.36
C GLU A 51 -11.11 -9.16 -23.61
N LEU A 52 -9.97 -9.26 -24.29
CA LEU A 52 -9.60 -8.33 -25.36
C LEU A 52 -9.78 -9.05 -26.70
#